data_AF-A0A955QZ91-F1
#
_entry.id   AF-A0A955QZ91-F1
#
_cell.length_a   1.000
_cell.length_b   1.000
_cell.length_c   1.000
_cell.angle_alpha   90.00
_cell.angle_beta   90.00
_cell.angle_gamma   90.00
#
_symmetry.space_group_name_H-M   'P 1'
#
loop_
_entity.id
_entity.type
_entity.pdbx_description
1 polymer ?
#
loop_
_entity_poly.entity_id
_entity_poly.type
_entity_poly.pdbx_seq_one_letter_code
_entity_poly.pdbx_strand_id
1 'polypeptide(L)'
;MPHDNNFQHSKYSRTNPGERVLYPVYQEGKSVGSPGWIAGMGESIDRMIKSGVRGVLFMSGNPYSDLFGSGRLDEVGGLKRGYSRGIPGIESLLSLLRPDSNGIGNADDVQLPLRNAPECWGKLDNAVQDVGNFSSAYINAFQGTVDSTAQGSLRVARYLWSNVNHHLGRAKAVLELLEYLEDWAKEQSFQPNERLLVQAHGHAGQLLSILSNLVMSEESSNRQILFQVLSAHHDRTGDPDLNPDRLERLYRRLTEQTFLGGAL
;
A
#
# COMPACT_ATOMS: atom_id res chain seq x y z
N MET A 1 10.81 18.95 31.51
CA MET A 1 10.96 17.70 30.73
C MET A 1 9.95 16.71 31.28
N PRO A 2 9.18 15.98 30.45
CA PRO A 2 8.23 15.00 30.98
C PRO A 2 9.00 13.92 31.74
N HIS A 3 8.60 13.67 32.98
CA HIS A 3 9.32 12.83 33.93
C HIS A 3 9.10 11.32 33.75
N ASP A 4 8.16 10.90 32.89
CA ASP A 4 7.82 9.49 32.72
C ASP A 4 8.01 9.03 31.28
N ASN A 5 9.24 8.61 30.99
CA ASN A 5 9.56 7.88 29.79
C ASN A 5 9.25 6.38 30.01
N ASN A 6 8.09 5.94 29.52
CA ASN A 6 7.59 4.57 29.68
C ASN A 6 8.23 3.56 28.70
N PHE A 7 9.50 3.76 28.29
CA PHE A 7 10.23 2.66 27.67
C PHE A 7 10.50 1.60 28.75
N GLN A 8 9.75 0.50 28.69
CA GLN A 8 10.07 -0.71 29.43
C GLN A 8 11.42 -1.24 28.93
N HIS A 9 12.51 -0.75 29.52
CA HIS A 9 13.79 -1.43 29.39
C HIS A 9 13.62 -2.80 30.06
N SER A 10 13.76 -3.87 29.27
CA SER A 10 13.85 -5.23 29.83
C SER A 10 14.89 -5.24 30.94
N LYS A 11 14.55 -5.84 32.10
CA LYS A 11 15.51 -6.04 33.20
C LYS A 11 16.80 -6.60 32.61
N TYR A 12 17.93 -5.95 32.87
CA TYR A 12 19.24 -6.41 32.42
C TYR A 12 19.52 -7.79 33.01
N SER A 13 19.23 -8.84 32.23
CA SER A 13 19.57 -10.21 32.58
C SER A 13 21.06 -10.44 32.36
N ARG A 14 21.71 -11.11 33.34
CA ARG A 14 23.09 -11.58 33.24
C ARG A 14 23.25 -12.84 32.37
N THR A 15 22.16 -13.40 31.86
CA THR A 15 22.20 -14.56 30.96
C THR A 15 22.74 -14.16 29.59
N ASN A 16 23.51 -15.07 28.98
CA ASN A 16 24.12 -14.85 27.67
C ASN A 16 23.02 -14.43 26.66
N PRO A 17 23.18 -13.29 25.95
CA PRO A 17 22.21 -12.87 24.93
C PRO A 17 21.90 -13.98 23.92
N GLY A 18 22.89 -14.81 23.55
CA GLY A 18 22.70 -15.93 22.62
C GLY A 18 21.75 -17.02 23.13
N GLU A 19 21.61 -17.19 24.45
CA GLU A 19 20.68 -18.17 25.05
C GLU A 19 19.23 -17.65 25.10
N ARG A 20 19.02 -16.35 24.85
CA ARG A 20 17.70 -15.71 24.81
C ARG A 20 17.18 -15.48 23.39
N VAL A 21 18.06 -15.58 22.39
CA VAL A 21 17.67 -15.46 20.99
C VAL A 21 17.18 -16.81 20.53
N LEU A 22 15.88 -17.02 20.63
CA LEU A 22 15.21 -18.06 19.85
C LEU A 22 15.10 -17.55 18.43
N TYR A 23 15.77 -18.21 17.49
CA TYR A 23 15.52 -17.99 16.06
C TYR A 23 14.25 -18.78 15.72
N PRO A 24 13.11 -18.12 15.46
CA PRO A 24 11.95 -18.84 14.97
C PRO A 24 12.37 -19.53 13.67
N VAL A 25 12.19 -20.85 13.61
CA VAL A 25 12.34 -21.58 12.35
C VAL A 25 11.22 -21.09 11.46
N TYR A 26 11.59 -20.47 10.34
CA TYR A 26 10.62 -20.08 9.33
C TYR A 26 9.93 -21.34 8.80
N GLN A 27 8.62 -21.42 9.02
CA GLN A 27 7.80 -22.45 8.44
C GLN A 27 7.15 -21.86 7.20
N GLU A 28 7.54 -22.38 6.04
CA GLU A 28 6.92 -21.98 4.79
C GLU A 28 5.42 -22.26 4.81
N GLY A 29 4.64 -21.26 4.37
CA GLY A 29 3.23 -21.43 4.12
C GLY A 29 2.98 -22.41 2.97
N LYS A 30 1.72 -22.80 2.79
CA LYS A 30 1.32 -23.55 1.59
C LYS A 30 1.60 -22.68 0.35
N SER A 31 2.16 -23.29 -0.69
CA SER A 31 2.44 -22.59 -1.94
C SER A 31 1.15 -22.04 -2.55
N VAL A 32 1.23 -20.84 -3.13
CA VAL A 32 0.08 -20.17 -3.76
C VAL A 32 -0.54 -21.07 -4.81
N GLY A 33 -1.87 -21.19 -4.80
CA GLY A 33 -2.62 -22.04 -5.72
C GLY A 33 -2.58 -23.55 -5.40
N SER A 34 -1.82 -24.01 -4.39
CA SER A 34 -1.89 -25.41 -3.96
C SER A 34 -3.24 -25.74 -3.30
N PRO A 35 -3.67 -27.02 -3.27
CA PRO A 35 -4.94 -27.40 -2.63
C PRO A 35 -5.06 -26.93 -1.18
N GLY A 36 -3.97 -26.98 -0.42
CA GLY A 36 -3.94 -26.49 0.96
C GLY A 36 -4.06 -24.97 1.07
N TRP A 37 -3.48 -24.24 0.13
CA TRP A 37 -3.62 -22.77 0.06
C TRP A 37 -5.04 -22.37 -0.33
N ILE A 38 -5.62 -23.01 -1.35
CA ILE A 38 -7.00 -22.79 -1.80
C ILE A 38 -7.97 -23.04 -0.65
N ALA A 39 -7.83 -24.15 0.07
CA ALA A 39 -8.70 -24.46 1.21
C ALA A 39 -8.61 -23.39 2.32
N GLY A 40 -7.39 -22.98 2.70
CA GLY A 40 -7.20 -21.95 3.74
C GLY A 40 -7.67 -20.55 3.31
N MET A 41 -7.46 -20.18 2.04
CA MET A 41 -7.97 -18.92 1.50
C MET A 41 -9.48 -18.93 1.33
N GLY A 42 -10.08 -20.05 0.90
CA GLY A 42 -11.52 -20.22 0.83
C GLY A 42 -12.19 -19.98 2.18
N GLU A 43 -11.65 -20.56 3.27
CA GLU A 43 -12.15 -20.30 4.62
C GLU A 43 -12.06 -18.81 5.00
N SER A 44 -10.96 -18.15 4.62
CA SER A 44 -10.78 -16.72 4.87
C SER A 44 -11.77 -15.87 4.07
N ILE A 45 -12.00 -16.22 2.79
CA ILE A 45 -12.97 -15.59 1.89
C ILE A 45 -14.39 -15.71 2.44
N ASP A 46 -14.78 -16.90 2.90
CA ASP A 46 -16.07 -17.13 3.53
C ASP A 46 -16.28 -16.22 4.74
N ARG A 47 -15.27 -16.09 5.60
CA ARG A 47 -15.31 -15.20 6.77
C ARG A 47 -15.44 -13.73 6.35
N MET A 48 -14.68 -13.30 5.33
CA MET A 48 -14.77 -11.94 4.78
C MET A 48 -16.18 -11.63 4.30
N ILE A 49 -16.78 -12.51 3.48
CA ILE A 49 -18.13 -12.32 2.94
C ILE A 49 -19.18 -12.25 4.05
N LYS A 50 -19.08 -13.15 5.04
CA LYS A 50 -19.96 -13.15 6.22
C LYS A 50 -19.84 -11.87 7.05
N SER A 51 -18.68 -11.22 7.02
CA SER A 51 -18.46 -9.92 7.68
C SER A 51 -18.89 -8.69 6.86
N GLY A 52 -19.54 -8.89 5.71
CA GLY A 52 -20.02 -7.83 4.84
C GLY A 52 -18.99 -7.32 3.82
N VAL A 53 -17.82 -7.96 3.71
CA VAL A 53 -16.83 -7.60 2.69
C VAL A 53 -17.33 -8.02 1.30
N ARG A 54 -17.23 -7.10 0.34
CA ARG A 54 -17.65 -7.30 -1.07
C ARG A 54 -16.58 -6.93 -2.07
N GLY A 55 -15.58 -6.18 -1.66
CA GLY A 55 -14.38 -5.90 -2.46
C GLY A 55 -13.12 -6.29 -1.71
N VAL A 56 -12.11 -6.76 -2.45
CA VAL A 56 -10.72 -6.83 -2.01
C VAL A 56 -9.86 -6.09 -3.02
N LEU A 57 -9.20 -5.02 -2.57
CA LEU A 57 -8.28 -4.24 -3.38
C LEU A 57 -6.84 -4.50 -2.94
N PHE A 58 -6.01 -4.96 -3.87
CA PHE A 58 -4.59 -5.18 -3.66
C PHE A 58 -3.75 -4.01 -4.13
N MET A 59 -2.85 -3.53 -3.28
CA MET A 59 -1.96 -2.40 -3.56
C MET A 59 -0.52 -2.71 -3.11
N SER A 60 0.44 -2.54 -4.01
CA SER A 60 1.87 -2.65 -3.68
C SER A 60 2.58 -1.31 -3.85
N GLY A 61 3.51 -1.01 -2.95
CA GLY A 61 4.46 0.09 -3.11
C GLY A 61 5.88 -0.43 -3.13
N ASN A 62 6.52 -0.35 -4.30
CA ASN A 62 7.84 -0.89 -4.54
C ASN A 62 8.91 0.08 -4.00
N PRO A 63 9.78 -0.34 -3.05
CA PRO A 63 10.81 0.52 -2.47
C PRO A 63 11.93 0.88 -3.47
N TYR A 64 12.03 0.20 -4.61
CA TYR A 64 13.13 0.36 -5.57
C TYR A 64 12.80 1.30 -6.74
N SER A 65 11.63 1.94 -6.68
CA SER A 65 11.10 2.75 -7.77
C SER A 65 11.75 4.13 -7.87
N ASP A 66 12.10 4.77 -6.75
CA ASP A 66 12.83 6.04 -6.72
C ASP A 66 13.74 6.16 -5.48
N LEU A 67 14.53 7.24 -5.43
CA LEU A 67 15.44 7.54 -4.32
C LEU A 67 14.72 7.69 -2.97
N PHE A 68 13.49 8.19 -2.98
CA PHE A 68 12.71 8.42 -1.75
C PHE A 68 12.11 7.13 -1.19
N GLY A 69 11.80 6.15 -2.05
CA GLY A 69 11.40 4.80 -1.69
C GLY A 69 12.58 3.98 -1.19
N SER A 70 13.75 4.15 -1.80
CA SER A 70 14.92 3.34 -1.49
C SER A 70 15.51 3.65 -0.13
N GLY A 71 15.31 4.87 0.40
CA GLY A 71 15.75 5.28 1.74
C GLY A 71 15.25 4.44 2.93
N ARG A 72 14.45 3.39 2.69
CA ARG A 72 14.02 2.39 3.69
C ARG A 72 14.77 1.05 3.63
N LEU A 73 15.70 0.89 2.69
CA LEU A 73 16.49 -0.33 2.51
C LEU A 73 17.67 -0.37 3.47
N ASP A 74 17.98 -1.56 3.98
CA ASP A 74 19.29 -1.85 4.58
C ASP A 74 20.32 -2.31 3.54
N GLU A 75 21.57 -2.51 3.99
CA GLU A 75 22.72 -2.88 3.16
C GLU A 75 22.51 -4.19 2.37
N VAL A 76 21.58 -5.05 2.81
CA VAL A 76 21.27 -6.34 2.18
C VAL A 76 19.95 -6.31 1.39
N GLY A 77 19.38 -5.13 1.14
CA GLY A 77 18.14 -4.96 0.37
C GLY A 77 16.86 -5.29 1.15
N GLY A 78 16.96 -5.54 2.45
CA GLY A 78 15.83 -5.81 3.34
C GLY A 78 15.08 -4.54 3.74
N LEU A 79 13.76 -4.67 3.93
CA LEU A 79 12.92 -3.63 4.52
C LEU A 79 13.25 -3.50 6.02
N LYS A 80 13.86 -2.39 6.44
CA LYS A 80 14.17 -2.18 7.85
C LYS A 80 12.93 -2.15 8.73
N ARG A 81 12.85 -3.07 9.68
CA ARG A 81 11.92 -2.98 10.82
C ARG A 81 12.46 -1.96 11.82
N GLY A 82 12.05 -0.71 11.73
CA GLY A 82 12.29 0.27 12.79
C GLY A 82 12.28 1.73 12.36
N TYR A 83 11.23 2.44 12.75
CA TYR A 83 11.28 3.89 12.93
C TYR A 83 12.29 4.21 14.05
N SER A 84 13.54 4.57 13.75
CA SER A 84 14.37 5.39 14.67
C SER A 84 15.82 5.58 14.23
N ARG A 85 16.40 4.73 13.38
CA ARG A 85 17.82 4.89 13.01
C ARG A 85 17.97 4.76 11.51
N GLY A 86 17.77 5.90 10.84
CA GLY A 86 18.19 6.06 9.46
C GLY A 86 19.65 5.62 9.37
N ILE A 87 19.90 4.58 8.57
CA ILE A 87 21.17 4.53 7.90
C ILE A 87 21.05 5.52 6.74
N PRO A 88 22.09 6.30 6.42
CA PRO A 88 22.00 7.38 5.45
C PRO A 88 21.51 6.83 4.11
N GLY A 89 20.78 7.64 3.33
CA GLY A 89 20.34 7.26 1.97
C GLY A 89 21.48 6.79 1.05
N ILE A 90 22.73 6.96 1.46
CA ILE A 90 23.93 6.37 0.83
C ILE A 90 23.90 4.84 0.83
N GLU A 91 23.56 4.15 1.92
CA GLU A 91 23.56 2.66 1.88
C GLU A 91 22.45 2.12 0.99
N SER A 92 21.28 2.76 1.03
CA SER A 92 20.19 2.46 0.11
C SER A 92 20.59 2.69 -1.35
N LEU A 93 21.34 3.76 -1.62
CA LEU A 93 21.93 4.03 -2.93
C LEU A 93 22.98 2.98 -3.30
N LEU A 94 23.86 2.58 -2.38
CA LEU A 94 24.88 1.56 -2.62
C LEU A 94 24.26 0.19 -2.89
N SER A 95 23.15 -0.17 -2.23
CA SER A 95 22.39 -1.37 -2.56
C SER A 95 21.77 -1.27 -3.97
N LEU A 96 21.19 -0.12 -4.35
CA LEU A 96 20.70 0.07 -5.72
C LEU A 96 21.82 -0.02 -6.78
N LEU A 97 23.04 0.42 -6.44
CA LEU A 97 24.21 0.35 -7.33
C LEU A 97 24.81 -1.07 -7.47
N ARG A 98 24.23 -2.09 -6.83
CA ARG A 98 24.67 -3.50 -6.91
C ARG A 98 23.57 -4.40 -7.49
N PRO A 99 23.18 -4.22 -8.76
CA PRO A 99 22.06 -4.95 -9.38
C PRO A 99 22.18 -6.48 -9.28
N ASP A 100 23.41 -7.01 -9.28
CA ASP A 100 23.64 -8.47 -9.23
C ASP A 100 23.40 -9.10 -7.84
N SER A 101 23.29 -8.31 -6.78
CA SER A 101 23.30 -8.82 -5.39
C SER A 101 22.30 -8.16 -4.44
N ASN A 102 21.55 -7.16 -4.90
CA ASN A 102 20.62 -6.41 -4.06
C ASN A 102 19.25 -7.09 -3.91
N GLY A 103 19.03 -8.24 -4.56
CA GLY A 103 17.77 -8.98 -4.51
C GLY A 103 16.62 -8.30 -5.26
N ILE A 104 16.91 -7.22 -6.00
CA ILE A 104 15.97 -6.51 -6.87
C ILE A 104 16.18 -7.08 -8.26
N GLY A 105 15.13 -7.57 -8.90
CA GLY A 105 15.22 -7.99 -10.29
C GLY A 105 15.52 -6.79 -11.22
N ASN A 106 15.83 -7.07 -12.47
CA ASN A 106 16.23 -6.01 -13.41
C ASN A 106 15.04 -5.06 -13.67
N ALA A 107 15.09 -3.87 -13.08
CA ALA A 107 14.00 -2.89 -13.10
C ALA A 107 14.11 -1.88 -14.26
N ASP A 108 15.07 -2.06 -15.17
CA ASP A 108 15.34 -1.14 -16.29
C ASP A 108 14.09 -0.84 -17.15
N ASP A 109 13.14 -1.78 -17.20
CA ASP A 109 11.90 -1.65 -17.99
C ASP A 109 10.76 -0.91 -17.26
N VAL A 110 10.93 -0.57 -15.99
CA VAL A 110 9.90 0.06 -15.14
C VAL A 110 10.17 1.56 -15.00
N GLN A 111 9.49 2.36 -15.82
CA GLN A 111 9.59 3.83 -15.78
C GLN A 111 8.49 4.45 -14.92
N LEU A 112 8.88 5.37 -14.04
CA LEU A 112 7.95 6.19 -13.27
C LEU A 112 7.48 7.42 -14.06
N PRO A 113 6.29 7.98 -13.74
CA PRO A 113 5.28 7.43 -12.83
C PRO A 113 4.57 6.21 -13.43
N LEU A 114 4.30 5.20 -12.60
CA LEU A 114 3.50 4.06 -13.03
C LEU A 114 2.04 4.44 -13.22
N ARG A 115 1.39 3.82 -14.19
CA ARG A 115 -0.04 3.97 -14.43
C ARG A 115 -0.77 2.72 -13.97
N ASN A 116 -2.00 2.88 -13.50
CA ASN A 116 -2.86 1.74 -13.19
C ASN A 116 -3.39 1.11 -14.49
N ALA A 117 -2.51 0.44 -15.24
CA ALA A 117 -2.82 -0.14 -16.53
C ALA A 117 -2.16 -1.53 -16.69
N PRO A 118 -2.77 -2.45 -17.45
CA PRO A 118 -2.24 -3.80 -17.65
C PRO A 118 -0.80 -3.84 -18.15
N GLU A 119 -0.38 -2.91 -19.02
CA GLU A 119 1.01 -2.86 -19.49
C GLU A 119 2.02 -2.59 -18.36
N CYS A 120 1.66 -1.77 -17.37
CA CYS A 120 2.52 -1.48 -16.22
C CYS A 120 2.56 -2.66 -15.24
N TRP A 121 1.46 -3.40 -15.09
CA TRP A 121 1.41 -4.60 -14.25
C TRP A 121 2.39 -5.68 -14.73
N GLY A 122 2.38 -5.99 -16.02
CA GLY A 122 3.28 -7.01 -16.58
C GLY A 122 4.76 -6.65 -16.44
N LYS A 123 5.10 -5.38 -16.69
CA LYS A 123 6.46 -4.88 -16.48
C LYS A 123 6.90 -4.99 -15.02
N LEU A 124 6.03 -4.60 -14.09
CA LEU A 124 6.31 -4.71 -12.65
C LEU A 124 6.45 -6.16 -12.20
N ASP A 125 5.58 -7.05 -12.68
CA ASP A 125 5.64 -8.48 -12.34
C ASP A 125 6.93 -9.12 -12.84
N ASN A 126 7.42 -8.74 -14.02
CA ASN A 126 8.70 -9.21 -14.54
C ASN A 126 9.89 -8.66 -13.73
N ALA A 127 9.83 -7.38 -13.36
CA ALA A 127 10.93 -6.71 -12.68
C ALA A 127 11.10 -7.14 -11.22
N VAL A 128 10.01 -7.33 -10.47
CA VAL A 128 10.10 -7.62 -9.02
C VAL A 128 9.37 -8.88 -8.56
N GLN A 129 8.68 -9.59 -9.46
CA GLN A 129 7.97 -10.83 -9.14
C GLN A 129 7.04 -10.66 -7.93
N ASP A 130 7.30 -11.36 -6.82
CA ASP A 130 6.57 -11.25 -5.56
C ASP A 130 7.30 -10.38 -4.51
N VAL A 131 8.50 -9.86 -4.84
CA VAL A 131 9.29 -9.00 -3.94
C VAL A 131 8.63 -7.63 -3.85
N GLY A 132 7.80 -7.49 -2.84
CA GLY A 132 7.04 -6.28 -2.62
C GLY A 132 6.06 -5.98 -3.76
N ASN A 133 5.39 -7.02 -4.24
CA ASN A 133 4.40 -6.91 -5.29
C ASN A 133 3.29 -7.96 -5.11
N PHE A 134 2.08 -7.59 -5.50
CA PHE A 134 1.00 -8.55 -5.70
C PHE A 134 0.96 -8.90 -7.18
N SER A 135 1.73 -9.93 -7.57
CA SER A 135 1.85 -10.32 -8.97
C SER A 135 0.52 -10.71 -9.59
N SER A 136 0.38 -10.60 -10.91
CA SER A 136 -0.84 -11.02 -11.61
C SER A 136 -1.11 -12.51 -11.40
N ALA A 137 -0.05 -13.33 -11.28
CA ALA A 137 -0.18 -14.74 -10.93
C ALA A 137 -0.83 -14.94 -9.56
N TYR A 138 -0.40 -14.17 -8.55
CA TYR A 138 -1.00 -14.20 -7.21
C TYR A 138 -2.47 -13.75 -7.23
N ILE A 139 -2.77 -12.62 -7.89
CA ILE A 139 -4.13 -12.09 -7.99
C ILE A 139 -5.06 -13.08 -8.71
N ASN A 140 -4.60 -13.71 -9.78
CA ASN A 140 -5.38 -14.71 -10.51
C ASN A 140 -5.64 -15.96 -9.67
N ALA A 141 -4.66 -16.44 -8.90
CA ALA A 141 -4.86 -17.55 -7.97
C ALA A 141 -5.87 -17.21 -6.88
N PHE A 142 -5.83 -15.97 -6.36
CA PHE A 142 -6.81 -15.48 -5.39
C PHE A 142 -8.21 -15.38 -6.00
N GLN A 143 -8.34 -14.77 -7.19
CA GLN A 143 -9.61 -14.69 -7.91
C GLN A 143 -10.19 -16.09 -8.20
N GLY A 144 -9.38 -17.05 -8.65
CA GLY A 144 -9.87 -18.42 -8.88
C GLY A 144 -10.36 -19.12 -7.60
N THR A 145 -9.79 -18.77 -6.44
CA THR A 145 -10.30 -19.24 -5.14
C THR A 145 -11.61 -18.56 -4.77
N VAL A 146 -11.72 -17.26 -5.05
CA VAL A 146 -12.97 -16.51 -4.87
C VAL A 146 -14.07 -17.07 -5.77
N ASP A 147 -13.80 -17.34 -7.05
CA ASP A 147 -14.80 -17.85 -7.99
C ASP A 147 -15.33 -19.22 -7.57
N SER A 148 -14.46 -20.09 -7.07
CA SER A 148 -14.85 -21.43 -6.58
C SER A 148 -15.58 -21.41 -5.23
N THR A 149 -15.33 -20.42 -4.39
CA THR A 149 -15.91 -20.34 -3.03
C THR A 149 -17.16 -19.45 -2.96
N ALA A 150 -17.14 -18.31 -3.64
CA ALA A 150 -18.05 -17.20 -3.45
C ALA A 150 -19.02 -16.95 -4.62
N GLN A 151 -18.88 -17.68 -5.74
CA GLN A 151 -19.74 -17.57 -6.93
C GLN A 151 -19.97 -16.11 -7.41
N GLY A 152 -18.96 -15.26 -7.30
CA GLY A 152 -19.02 -13.86 -7.72
C GLY A 152 -19.54 -12.85 -6.68
N SER A 153 -19.74 -13.25 -5.42
CA SER A 153 -20.17 -12.35 -4.34
C SER A 153 -19.05 -11.44 -3.79
N LEU A 154 -17.81 -11.63 -4.24
CA LEU A 154 -16.65 -10.85 -3.82
C LEU A 154 -15.87 -10.39 -5.07
N ARG A 155 -15.62 -9.09 -5.18
CA ARG A 155 -14.88 -8.46 -6.28
C ARG A 155 -13.42 -8.32 -5.91
N VAL A 156 -12.53 -8.68 -6.82
CA VAL A 156 -11.08 -8.52 -6.61
C VAL A 156 -10.53 -7.51 -7.62
N ALA A 157 -9.70 -6.61 -7.15
CA ALA A 157 -9.00 -5.66 -7.99
C ALA A 157 -7.54 -5.50 -7.55
N ARG A 158 -6.69 -5.11 -8.50
CA ARG A 158 -5.32 -4.66 -8.26
C ARG A 158 -5.25 -3.19 -8.66
N TYR A 159 -4.72 -2.36 -7.78
CA TYR A 159 -4.46 -0.95 -8.07
C TYR A 159 -2.97 -0.64 -7.99
N LEU A 160 -2.43 -0.16 -9.10
CA LEU A 160 -1.06 0.31 -9.20
C LEU A 160 -1.04 1.83 -9.19
N TRP A 161 -0.50 2.40 -8.11
CA TRP A 161 -0.26 3.84 -7.99
C TRP A 161 1.06 4.24 -8.65
N SER A 162 1.30 5.55 -8.77
CA SER A 162 2.47 6.12 -9.45
C SER A 162 3.84 5.60 -8.98
N ASN A 163 3.92 5.06 -7.75
CA ASN A 163 5.16 4.67 -7.09
C ASN A 163 6.18 5.84 -6.95
N VAL A 164 5.70 7.08 -7.04
CA VAL A 164 6.50 8.28 -6.77
C VAL A 164 6.44 8.59 -5.28
N ASN A 165 7.55 8.38 -4.57
CA ASN A 165 7.60 8.34 -3.10
C ASN A 165 7.85 9.70 -2.43
N HIS A 166 8.16 10.77 -3.17
CA HIS A 166 8.21 12.10 -2.56
C HIS A 166 6.80 12.55 -2.11
N HIS A 167 6.73 13.49 -1.17
CA HIS A 167 5.47 13.89 -0.53
C HIS A 167 4.38 14.32 -1.54
N LEU A 168 4.73 15.15 -2.51
CA LEU A 168 3.80 15.57 -3.57
C LEU A 168 3.30 14.39 -4.41
N GLY A 169 4.16 13.42 -4.76
CA GLY A 169 3.79 12.25 -5.55
C GLY A 169 2.82 11.34 -4.80
N ARG A 170 3.06 11.15 -3.49
CA ARG A 170 2.12 10.42 -2.61
C ARG A 170 0.80 11.16 -2.46
N ALA A 171 0.81 12.48 -2.30
CA ALA A 171 -0.42 13.26 -2.21
C ALA A 171 -1.25 13.14 -3.49
N LYS A 172 -0.63 13.30 -4.67
CA LYS A 172 -1.28 13.10 -5.98
C LYS A 172 -1.84 11.69 -6.13
N ALA A 173 -1.07 10.67 -5.76
CA ALA A 173 -1.49 9.27 -5.82
C ALA A 173 -2.68 8.94 -4.90
N VAL A 174 -2.81 9.63 -3.77
CA VAL A 174 -3.98 9.48 -2.88
C VAL A 174 -5.23 10.12 -3.49
N LEU A 175 -5.10 11.27 -4.18
CA LEU A 175 -6.23 11.86 -4.90
C LEU A 175 -6.71 10.94 -6.03
N GLU A 176 -5.79 10.34 -6.78
CA GLU A 176 -6.12 9.34 -7.81
C GLU A 176 -6.77 8.09 -7.20
N LEU A 177 -6.28 7.62 -6.05
CA LEU A 177 -6.86 6.48 -5.35
C LEU A 177 -8.28 6.77 -4.86
N LEU A 178 -8.56 7.98 -4.36
CA LEU A 178 -9.90 8.40 -3.97
C LEU A 178 -10.88 8.29 -5.14
N GLU A 179 -10.51 8.85 -6.29
CA GLU A 179 -11.35 8.81 -7.50
C GLU A 179 -11.54 7.37 -7.98
N TYR A 180 -10.46 6.59 -8.06
CA TYR A 180 -10.52 5.18 -8.44
C TYR A 180 -11.45 4.38 -7.52
N LEU A 181 -11.37 4.56 -6.20
CA LEU A 181 -12.22 3.85 -5.24
C LEU A 181 -13.69 4.20 -5.43
N GLU A 182 -14.01 5.46 -5.68
CA GLU A 182 -15.39 5.86 -5.96
C GLU A 182 -15.92 5.27 -7.25
N ASP A 183 -15.14 5.32 -8.32
CA ASP A 183 -15.57 4.80 -9.61
C ASP A 183 -15.70 3.28 -9.56
N TRP A 184 -14.75 2.60 -8.92
CA TRP A 184 -14.84 1.16 -8.72
C TRP A 184 -16.04 0.78 -7.85
N ALA A 185 -16.32 1.50 -6.75
CA ALA A 185 -17.49 1.22 -5.93
C ALA A 185 -18.81 1.42 -6.70
N LYS A 186 -18.90 2.42 -7.57
CA LYS A 186 -20.06 2.63 -8.46
C LYS A 186 -20.18 1.52 -9.49
N GLU A 187 -19.11 1.18 -10.19
CA GLU A 187 -19.07 0.11 -11.19
C GLU A 187 -19.49 -1.23 -10.59
N GLN A 188 -19.06 -1.50 -9.35
CA GLN A 188 -19.40 -2.72 -8.62
C GLN A 188 -20.74 -2.63 -7.87
N SER A 189 -21.41 -1.47 -7.91
CA SER A 189 -22.70 -1.22 -7.24
C SER A 189 -22.69 -1.54 -5.74
N PHE A 190 -21.62 -1.14 -5.04
CA PHE A 190 -21.51 -1.35 -3.59
C PHE A 190 -22.65 -0.66 -2.84
N GLN A 191 -23.24 -1.39 -1.90
CA GLN A 191 -24.30 -0.90 -1.04
C GLN A 191 -23.71 -0.21 0.21
N PRO A 192 -24.44 0.72 0.87
CA PRO A 192 -23.92 1.50 1.99
C PRO A 192 -23.37 0.71 3.19
N ASN A 193 -23.80 -0.54 3.39
CA ASN A 193 -23.34 -1.40 4.49
C ASN A 193 -22.29 -2.43 4.07
N GLU A 194 -21.86 -2.39 2.81
CA GLU A 194 -20.86 -3.30 2.28
C GLU A 194 -19.45 -2.73 2.50
N ARG A 195 -18.50 -3.64 2.72
CA ARG A 195 -17.14 -3.28 3.12
C ARG A 195 -16.16 -3.59 2.00
N LEU A 196 -15.18 -2.71 1.87
CA LEU A 196 -13.99 -2.93 1.07
C LEU A 196 -12.82 -3.28 1.98
N LEU A 197 -12.19 -4.43 1.74
CA LEU A 197 -10.88 -4.74 2.30
C LEU A 197 -9.79 -4.20 1.35
N VAL A 198 -8.91 -3.34 1.86
CA VAL A 198 -7.71 -2.93 1.12
C VAL A 198 -6.48 -3.59 1.72
N GLN A 199 -5.81 -4.42 0.94
CA GLN A 199 -4.56 -5.05 1.31
C GLN A 199 -3.41 -4.29 0.66
N ALA A 200 -2.71 -3.49 1.46
CA ALA A 200 -1.53 -2.76 1.03
C ALA A 200 -0.25 -3.34 1.64
N HIS A 201 0.81 -3.39 0.83
CA HIS A 201 2.15 -3.72 1.32
C HIS A 201 3.16 -2.64 0.89
N GLY A 202 4.27 -2.53 1.63
CA GLY A 202 5.39 -1.65 1.29
C GLY A 202 5.01 -0.17 1.40
N HIS A 203 5.37 0.63 0.40
CA HIS A 203 5.08 2.07 0.40
C HIS A 203 3.59 2.41 0.22
N ALA A 204 2.78 1.48 -0.29
CA ALA A 204 1.33 1.68 -0.39
C ALA A 204 0.66 1.86 0.98
N GLY A 205 1.26 1.34 2.06
CA GLY A 205 0.77 1.58 3.42
C GLY A 205 0.76 3.06 3.83
N GLN A 206 1.66 3.88 3.25
CA GLN A 206 1.65 5.32 3.51
C GLN A 206 0.51 6.03 2.77
N LEU A 207 0.17 5.58 1.56
CA LEU A 207 -1.00 6.07 0.84
C LEU A 207 -2.27 5.78 1.65
N LEU A 208 -2.40 4.56 2.18
CA LEU A 208 -3.54 4.20 3.02
C LEU A 208 -3.60 5.00 4.32
N SER A 209 -2.45 5.34 4.91
CA SER A 209 -2.41 6.21 6.09
C SER A 209 -2.88 7.63 5.78
N ILE A 210 -2.48 8.20 4.63
CA ILE A 210 -2.98 9.52 4.21
C ILE A 210 -4.48 9.43 3.90
N LEU A 211 -4.89 8.43 3.10
CA LEU A 211 -6.28 8.17 2.75
C LEU A 211 -7.16 8.05 4.01
N SER A 212 -6.75 7.23 4.98
CA SER A 212 -7.50 7.03 6.22
C SER A 212 -7.69 8.33 6.98
N ASN A 213 -6.65 9.17 7.09
CA ASN A 213 -6.76 10.51 7.70
C ASN A 213 -7.69 11.43 6.91
N LEU A 214 -7.69 11.33 5.58
CA LEU A 214 -8.55 12.16 4.73
C LEU A 214 -10.02 11.77 4.82
N VAL A 215 -10.35 10.49 4.98
CA VAL A 215 -11.75 10.00 5.01
C VAL A 215 -12.37 9.96 6.40
N MET A 216 -11.62 10.25 7.48
CA MET A 216 -12.18 10.27 8.83
C MET A 216 -13.38 11.22 8.95
N SER A 217 -14.37 10.82 9.74
CA SER A 217 -15.62 11.58 9.94
C SER A 217 -15.39 12.94 10.60
N GLU A 218 -14.40 13.01 11.51
CA GLU A 218 -14.04 14.23 12.21
C GLU A 218 -13.25 15.17 11.30
N GLU A 219 -13.60 16.46 11.34
CA GLU A 219 -12.88 17.49 10.61
C GLU A 219 -11.46 17.61 11.17
N SER A 220 -10.47 17.23 10.36
CA SER A 220 -9.06 17.47 10.67
C SER A 220 -8.59 18.74 9.98
N SER A 221 -8.01 19.67 10.72
CA SER A 221 -7.33 20.84 10.16
C SER A 221 -6.28 20.45 9.09
N ASN A 222 -5.71 19.25 9.20
CA ASN A 222 -4.74 18.73 8.24
C ASN A 222 -5.35 18.48 6.85
N ARG A 223 -6.66 18.15 6.77
CA ARG A 223 -7.36 17.99 5.48
C ARG A 223 -7.37 19.32 4.74
N GLN A 224 -7.85 20.38 5.39
CA GLN A 224 -7.89 21.72 4.80
C GLN A 224 -6.50 22.20 4.40
N ILE A 225 -5.51 22.05 5.28
CA ILE A 225 -4.12 22.46 5.02
C ILE A 225 -3.56 21.72 3.80
N LEU A 226 -3.78 20.41 3.67
CA LEU A 226 -3.29 19.66 2.52
C LEU A 226 -3.85 20.24 1.20
N PHE A 227 -5.17 20.44 1.12
CA PHE A 227 -5.80 20.96 -0.10
C PHE A 227 -5.35 22.40 -0.41
N GLN A 228 -5.16 23.24 0.60
CA GLN A 228 -4.58 24.58 0.42
C GLN A 228 -3.15 24.53 -0.13
N VAL A 229 -2.30 23.65 0.40
CA VAL A 229 -0.92 23.47 -0.08
C VAL A 229 -0.90 22.97 -1.52
N LEU A 230 -1.78 22.04 -1.88
CA LEU A 230 -1.89 21.53 -3.25
C LEU A 230 -2.40 22.60 -4.22
N SER A 231 -3.38 23.40 -3.82
CA SER A 231 -3.87 24.54 -4.63
C SER A 231 -2.76 25.57 -4.83
N ALA A 232 -2.05 25.96 -3.76
CA ALA A 232 -0.94 26.91 -3.86
C ALA A 232 0.23 26.36 -4.70
N HIS A 233 0.42 25.03 -4.73
CA HIS A 233 1.38 24.41 -5.65
C HIS A 233 0.92 24.57 -7.10
N HIS A 234 -0.34 24.27 -7.41
CA HIS A 234 -0.90 24.45 -8.74
C HIS A 234 -0.76 25.90 -9.23
N ASP A 235 -1.12 26.89 -8.41
CA ASP A 235 -1.01 28.32 -8.77
C ASP A 235 0.41 28.74 -9.16
N ARG A 236 1.43 28.06 -8.60
CA ARG A 236 2.84 28.35 -8.86
C ARG A 236 3.41 27.60 -10.05
N THR A 237 2.96 26.37 -10.29
CA THR A 237 3.59 25.46 -11.26
C THR A 237 2.74 25.19 -12.49
N GLY A 238 1.43 25.45 -12.42
CA GLY A 238 0.46 25.04 -13.42
C GLY A 238 0.28 23.52 -13.51
N ASP A 239 0.59 22.75 -12.45
CA ASP A 239 0.48 21.28 -12.45
C ASP A 239 -0.97 20.85 -12.79
N PRO A 240 -1.22 20.24 -13.96
CA PRO A 240 -2.58 19.95 -14.42
C PRO A 240 -3.28 18.88 -13.56
N ASP A 241 -2.52 18.03 -12.87
CA ASP A 241 -3.08 17.00 -12.00
C ASP A 241 -3.69 17.61 -10.74
N LEU A 242 -3.33 18.85 -10.39
CA LEU A 242 -3.82 19.57 -9.21
C LEU A 242 -4.79 20.69 -9.57
N ASN A 243 -5.57 20.50 -10.65
CA ASN A 243 -6.61 21.44 -11.07
C ASN A 243 -7.53 21.87 -9.89
N PRO A 244 -7.75 23.17 -9.67
CA PRO A 244 -8.60 23.70 -8.59
C PRO A 244 -10.00 23.10 -8.54
N ASP A 245 -10.65 22.89 -9.69
CA ASP A 245 -11.99 22.29 -9.76
C ASP A 245 -11.97 20.84 -9.29
N ARG A 246 -10.88 20.10 -9.57
CA ARG A 246 -10.72 18.72 -9.08
C ARG A 246 -10.52 18.71 -7.57
N LEU A 247 -9.65 19.58 -7.07
CA LEU A 247 -9.36 19.70 -5.64
C LEU A 247 -10.61 20.08 -4.84
N GLU A 248 -11.37 21.07 -5.31
CA GLU A 248 -12.61 21.49 -4.65
C GLU A 248 -13.66 20.37 -4.61
N ARG A 249 -13.84 19.65 -5.73
CA ARG A 249 -14.77 18.51 -5.77
C ARG A 249 -14.40 17.43 -4.75
N LEU A 250 -13.12 17.05 -4.67
CA LEU A 250 -12.65 16.03 -3.74
C LEU A 250 -12.74 16.52 -2.29
N TYR A 251 -12.33 17.77 -2.01
CA TYR A 251 -12.42 18.36 -0.69
C TYR A 251 -13.86 18.39 -0.16
N ARG A 252 -14.80 18.83 -1.01
CA ARG A 252 -16.21 18.87 -0.67
C ARG A 252 -16.76 17.47 -0.38
N ARG A 253 -16.46 16.47 -1.20
CA ARG A 253 -16.91 15.07 -0.97
C ARG A 253 -16.41 14.51 0.35
N LEU A 254 -15.15 14.74 0.68
CA LEU A 254 -14.55 14.30 1.95
C LEU A 254 -15.18 15.03 3.15
N THR A 255 -15.52 16.30 3.00
CA THR A 255 -16.10 17.12 4.08
C THR A 255 -17.59 16.82 4.30
N GLU A 256 -18.34 16.59 3.22
CA GLU A 256 -19.76 16.21 3.26
C GLU A 256 -19.97 14.72 3.59
N GLN A 257 -18.90 13.94 3.74
CA GLN A 257 -18.93 12.50 4.03
C GLN A 257 -19.74 11.70 3.00
N THR A 258 -19.67 12.12 1.73
CA THR A 258 -20.34 11.45 0.61
C THR A 258 -19.43 10.48 -0.14
N PHE A 259 -18.17 10.34 0.30
CA PHE A 259 -17.22 9.36 -0.23
C PHE A 259 -17.79 7.94 -0.10
N LEU A 260 -17.66 7.13 -1.16
CA LEU A 260 -18.21 5.76 -1.26
C LEU A 260 -19.72 5.67 -0.95
N GLY A 261 -20.50 6.73 -1.18
CA GLY A 261 -21.94 6.74 -0.89
C GLY A 261 -22.26 6.77 0.61
N GLY A 262 -21.32 7.22 1.45
CA GLY A 262 -21.46 7.24 2.91
C GLY A 262 -21.08 5.91 3.58
N ALA A 263 -20.54 4.95 2.83
CA ALA A 263 -19.96 3.72 3.37
C ALA A 263 -18.57 4.03 3.98
N LEU A 264 -18.55 4.28 5.30
CA LEU A 264 -17.34 4.40 6.12
C LEU A 264 -17.47 3.53 7.38
#